data_AF-A0A410V003-F1
#
_entry.id   AF-A0A410V003-F1
#
_cell.length_a   1.000
_cell.length_b   1.000
_cell.length_c   1.000
_cell.angle_alpha   90.00
_cell.angle_beta   90.00
_cell.angle_gamma   90.00
#
_symmetry.space_group_name_H-M   'P 1'
#
loop_
_entity.id
_entity.type
_entity.pdbx_description
1 polymer ?
#
loop_
_entity_poly.entity_id
_entity_poly.type
_entity_poly.pdbx_seq_one_letter_code
_entity_poly.pdbx_strand_id
1 'polypeptide(L)' 'MSTLLFALMRENPLPGLAAASLNVIVALCLVALSLLLGITIAMIAWAHSLATREPAPVRLQRRTVA' A
#
# COMPACT_ATOMS: atom_id res chain seq x y z
N MET A 1 42.01 -17.08 -5.29
CA MET A 1 42.13 -16.21 -4.10
C MET A 1 40.77 -15.63 -3.70
N SER A 2 39.73 -16.46 -3.56
CA SER A 2 38.34 -16.04 -3.29
C SER A 2 37.83 -16.48 -1.91
N THR A 3 38.56 -17.34 -1.21
CA THR A 3 38.19 -17.90 0.09
C THR A 3 38.40 -16.94 1.25
N LEU A 4 39.30 -15.94 1.12
CA LEU A 4 39.54 -14.94 2.17
C LEU A 4 38.37 -13.96 2.32
N LEU A 5 37.74 -13.52 1.22
CA LEU A 5 36.54 -12.66 1.29
C LEU A 5 35.34 -13.39 1.87
N PHE A 6 35.19 -14.68 1.57
CA PHE A 6 34.11 -15.52 2.11
C PHE A 6 34.32 -15.86 3.60
N ALA A 7 35.57 -16.06 4.03
CA ALA A 7 35.93 -16.23 5.45
C ALA A 7 35.69 -14.94 6.25
N LEU A 8 36.14 -13.79 5.71
CA LEU A 8 36.02 -12.48 6.35
C LEU A 8 34.57 -11.99 6.44
N MET A 9 33.71 -12.41 5.50
CA MET A 9 32.25 -12.27 5.61
C MET A 9 31.75 -13.05 6.83
N ARG A 10 32.10 -14.34 6.93
CA ARG A 10 31.56 -15.31 7.90
C ARG A 10 31.89 -15.01 9.37
N GLU A 11 32.95 -14.25 9.63
CA GLU A 11 33.43 -13.91 10.98
C GLU A 11 32.77 -12.64 11.56
N ASN A 12 32.05 -11.88 10.74
CA ASN A 12 31.38 -10.63 11.12
C ASN A 12 29.86 -10.86 11.25
N PRO A 13 29.07 -10.01 11.97
CA PRO A 13 27.69 -10.25 12.44
C PRO A 13 26.59 -10.33 11.34
N LEU A 14 26.87 -11.04 10.26
CA LEU A 14 26.02 -11.34 9.11
C LEU A 14 24.62 -11.89 9.44
N PRO A 15 24.42 -12.81 10.42
CA PRO A 15 23.07 -13.33 10.65
C PRO A 15 22.13 -12.23 11.17
N GLY A 16 22.65 -11.28 11.95
CA GLY A 16 21.87 -10.13 12.43
C GLY A 16 21.54 -9.15 11.31
N LEU A 17 22.49 -8.87 10.42
CA LEU A 17 22.27 -7.97 9.28
C LEU A 17 21.31 -8.57 8.23
N ALA A 18 21.43 -9.87 7.97
CA ALA A 18 20.53 -10.61 7.09
C ALA A 18 19.10 -10.71 7.66
N ALA A 19 18.97 -10.92 8.98
CA ALA A 19 17.67 -10.93 9.64
C ALA A 19 17.04 -9.52 9.65
N ALA A 20 17.84 -8.47 9.90
CA ALA A 20 17.38 -7.10 9.87
C ALA A 20 16.93 -6.68 8.45
N SER A 21 17.68 -7.04 7.41
CA SER A 21 17.31 -6.74 6.02
C SER A 21 16.05 -7.49 5.60
N LEU A 22 15.90 -8.76 5.99
CA LEU A 22 14.67 -9.53 5.77
C LEU A 22 13.47 -8.89 6.47
N ASN A 23 13.64 -8.44 7.72
CA ASN A 23 12.59 -7.74 8.47
C ASN A 23 12.16 -6.43 7.77
N VAL A 24 13.12 -5.65 7.27
CA VAL A 24 12.82 -4.43 6.49
C VAL A 24 12.04 -4.77 5.21
N ILE A 25 12.44 -5.82 4.48
CA ILE A 25 11.74 -6.28 3.27
C ILE A 25 10.31 -6.71 3.60
N VAL A 26 10.12 -7.50 4.66
CA VAL A 26 8.80 -7.94 5.12
C VAL A 26 7.94 -6.75 5.53
N ALA A 27 8.50 -5.80 6.29
CA ALA A 27 7.79 -4.58 6.67
C ALA A 27 7.37 -3.76 5.44
N LEU A 28 8.27 -3.58 4.47
CA LEU A 28 7.96 -2.89 3.20
C LEU A 28 6.84 -3.60 2.44
N CYS A 29 6.90 -4.93 2.40
CA CYS A 29 5.91 -5.76 1.71
C CYS A 29 4.53 -5.66 2.37
N LEU A 30 4.46 -5.70 3.71
CA LEU A 30 3.22 -5.51 4.47
C LEU A 30 2.63 -4.12 4.26
N VAL A 31 3.46 -3.07 4.26
CA VAL A 31 3.05 -1.70 3.97
C VAL A 31 2.50 -1.60 2.55
N ALA A 32 3.21 -2.14 1.56
CA ALA A 32 2.78 -2.14 0.16
C ALA A 32 1.45 -2.89 -0.03
N LEU A 33 1.30 -4.06 0.58
CA LEU A 33 0.05 -4.83 0.57
C LEU A 33 -1.10 -4.06 1.23
N SER A 34 -0.84 -3.40 2.36
CA SER A 34 -1.84 -2.58 3.06
C SER A 34 -2.30 -1.40 2.20
N LEU A 35 -1.36 -0.67 1.58
CA LEU A 35 -1.68 0.41 0.64
C LEU A 35 -2.48 -0.12 -0.55
N LEU A 36 -2.04 -1.23 -1.15
CA LEU A 36 -2.70 -1.84 -2.30
C LEU A 36 -4.15 -2.23 -1.96
N LEU A 37 -4.37 -2.80 -0.77
CA LEU A 37 -5.71 -3.16 -0.29
C LEU A 37 -6.57 -1.91 -0.08
N GLY A 38 -6.04 -0.88 0.57
CA GLY A 38 -6.73 0.38 0.80
C GLY A 38 -7.12 1.08 -0.50
N ILE A 39 -6.20 1.15 -1.47
CA ILE A 39 -6.46 1.70 -2.80
C ILE A 39 -7.53 0.89 -3.52
N THR A 40 -7.46 -0.43 -3.46
CA THR A 40 -8.46 -1.32 -4.07
C THR A 40 -9.85 -1.06 -3.49
N ILE A 41 -9.96 -0.97 -2.16
CA ILE A 41 -11.24 -0.69 -1.49
C ILE A 41 -11.74 0.71 -1.85
N ALA A 42 -10.87 1.72 -1.84
CA ALA A 42 -11.22 3.08 -2.23
C ALA A 42 -11.70 3.15 -3.68
N MET A 43 -11.04 2.44 -4.60
CA MET A 43 -11.44 2.34 -6.01
C MET A 43 -12.80 1.66 -6.17
N ILE A 44 -13.05 0.55 -5.44
CA ILE A 44 -14.34 -0.14 -5.45
C ILE A 44 -15.44 0.79 -4.90
N ALA A 45 -15.19 1.45 -3.76
CA ALA A 45 -16.13 2.38 -3.16
C ALA A 45 -16.42 3.58 -4.08
N TRP A 46 -15.39 4.11 -4.74
CA TRP A 46 -15.52 5.17 -5.73
C TRP A 46 -16.34 4.70 -6.94
N ALA A 47 -15.98 3.55 -7.52
CA ALA A 47 -16.71 2.98 -8.65
C ALA A 47 -18.18 2.71 -8.30
N HIS A 48 -18.45 2.19 -7.10
CA HIS A 48 -19.80 1.98 -6.63
C HIS A 48 -20.53 3.31 -6.41
N SER A 49 -19.86 4.32 -5.86
CA SER A 49 -20.43 5.67 -5.74
C SER A 49 -20.71 6.31 -7.09
N LEU A 50 -19.91 6.05 -8.12
CA LEU A 50 -20.18 6.55 -9.48
C LEU A 50 -21.33 5.79 -10.13
N ALA A 51 -21.38 4.47 -9.94
CA ALA A 51 -22.44 3.62 -10.46
C ALA A 51 -23.79 3.91 -9.79
N THR A 52 -23.82 4.20 -8.49
CA THR A 52 -25.04 4.59 -7.76
C THR A 52 -25.36 6.07 -7.83
N ARG A 53 -24.41 6.90 -8.29
CA ARG A 53 -24.68 8.27 -8.71
C ARG A 53 -25.33 8.24 -10.09
N GLU A 54 -26.50 7.61 -10.14
CA GLU A 54 -27.58 8.02 -11.04
C GLU A 54 -27.63 9.56 -11.03
N PRO A 55 -27.86 10.23 -12.17
CA PRO A 55 -27.99 11.67 -12.21
C PRO A 55 -29.17 12.03 -11.31
N ALA A 56 -28.88 12.36 -10.05
CA ALA A 56 -29.86 12.92 -9.14
C ALA A 56 -30.46 14.09 -9.92
N PRO A 57 -31.78 14.09 -10.22
CA PRO A 57 -32.37 15.23 -10.86
C PRO A 57 -32.02 16.37 -9.94
N VAL A 58 -31.23 17.32 -10.45
CA VAL A 58 -30.94 18.57 -9.77
C VAL A 58 -32.31 19.08 -9.39
N ARG A 59 -32.71 18.85 -8.14
CA ARG A 59 -33.90 19.46 -7.58
C ARG A 59 -33.48 20.90 -7.50
N LEU A 60 -33.70 21.60 -8.62
CA LEU A 60 -34.08 22.98 -8.69
C LEU A 60 -35.19 23.10 -7.65
N GLN A 61 -34.77 23.30 -6.41
CA GLN A 61 -35.58 23.77 -5.33
C GLN A 61 -35.95 25.16 -5.81
N ARG A 62 -37.04 25.20 -6.59
CA ARG A 62 -37.80 26.36 -6.97
C ARG A 62 -38.13 27.02 -5.64
N ARG A 63 -37.21 27.88 -5.20
CA ARG A 63 -37.41 28.82 -4.13
C ARG A 63 -38.34 29.86 -4.73
N THR A 64 -39.63 29.51 -4.82
CA THR A 64 -40.71 30.48 -4.88
C THR A 64 -40.61 31.28 -3.60
N VAL A 65 -39.89 32.40 -3.70
CA VAL A 65 -40.02 33.51 -2.77
C VAL A 65 -41.36 34.13 -3.14
N ALA A 66 -42.36 33.86 -2.29
CA ALA A 66 -43.61 34.61 -2.26
C ALA A 66 -43.38 35.94 -1.54
#